data_AF-A0A507W7Y3-F1
#
_entry.id   AF-A0A507W7Y3-F1
#
_cell.length_a   1.000
_cell.length_b   1.000
_cell.length_c   1.000
_cell.angle_alpha   90.00
_cell.angle_beta   90.00
_cell.angle_gamma   90.00
#
_symmetry.space_group_name_H-M   'P 1'
#
loop_
_entity.id
_entity.type
_entity.pdbx_description
1 polymer ?
#
loop_
_entity_poly.entity_id
_entity_poly.type
_entity_poly.pdbx_seq_one_letter_code
_entity_poly.pdbx_strand_id
1 'polypeptide(L)' 'MSVDTPKDDVQRIESIPAHEFKRIIHAKGWQMKEVAVRWGMSRVRMSQICNNLPRPLYYDDAVRGLPCRLKS' A
#
# COMPACT_ATOMS: atom_id res chain seq x y z
N MET A 1 5.36 39.24 17.09
CA MET A 1 4.17 38.51 16.61
C MET A 1 4.64 37.12 16.17
N SER A 2 4.61 36.16 17.09
CA SER A 2 4.90 34.76 16.76
C SER A 2 3.60 34.15 16.26
N VAL A 3 3.52 33.90 14.96
CA VAL A 3 2.44 33.09 14.41
C VAL A 3 2.77 31.64 14.75
N ASP A 4 2.19 31.15 15.85
CA ASP A 4 2.06 29.72 16.08
C ASP A 4 1.19 29.18 14.95
N THR A 5 1.82 28.71 13.88
CA THR A 5 1.13 27.93 12.86
C THR A 5 0.61 26.68 13.57
N PRO A 6 -0.70 26.39 13.55
CA PRO A 6 -1.20 25.09 13.98
C PRO A 6 -0.49 24.06 13.10
N LYS A 7 0.39 23.27 13.72
CA LYS A 7 1.06 22.15 13.07
C LYS A 7 -0.05 21.17 12.78
N ASP A 8 -0.59 21.26 11.57
CA ASP A 8 -1.72 20.49 11.09
C ASP A 8 -1.64 19.07 11.66
N ASP A 9 -2.62 18.74 12.51
CA ASP A 9 -2.96 17.39 12.92
C ASP A 9 -3.49 16.62 11.69
N VAL A 10 -2.67 16.57 10.64
CA VAL A 10 -2.83 15.60 9.56
C VAL A 10 -2.53 14.28 10.24
N GLN A 11 -3.60 13.63 10.69
CA GLN A 11 -3.64 12.26 11.20
C GLN A 11 -2.47 11.49 10.60
N ARG A 12 -1.52 11.02 11.42
CA ARG A 12 -0.44 10.14 10.95
C ARG A 12 -1.12 8.88 10.41
N ILE A 13 -1.48 8.89 9.14
CA ILE A 13 -2.00 7.71 8.47
C ILE A 13 -0.78 6.82 8.37
N GLU A 14 -0.70 5.86 9.29
CA GLU A 14 0.35 4.87 9.28
C GLU A 14 0.06 3.88 8.17
N SER A 15 1.13 3.51 7.45
CA SER A 15 1.06 2.47 6.45
C SER A 15 0.53 1.18 7.09
N ILE A 16 -0.38 0.46 6.43
CA ILE A 16 -0.91 -0.81 6.94
C ILE A 16 0.23 -1.83 7.19
N PRO A 17 0.12 -2.78 8.12
CA PRO A 17 1.18 -3.77 8.31
C PRO A 17 1.32 -4.70 7.09
N ALA A 18 2.48 -5.33 6.93
CA ALA A 18 2.78 -6.18 5.76
C ALA A 18 1.77 -7.33 5.55
N HIS A 19 1.24 -7.89 6.64
CA HIS A 19 0.23 -8.95 6.56
C HIS A 19 -1.11 -8.42 5.99
N GLU A 20 -1.49 -7.19 6.35
CA GLU A 20 -2.70 -6.54 5.85
C GLU A 20 -2.57 -6.24 4.36
N PHE A 21 -1.42 -5.72 3.95
CA PHE A 21 -1.11 -5.44 2.55
C PHE A 21 -1.28 -6.69 1.69
N LYS A 22 -0.73 -7.83 2.13
CA LYS A 22 -0.90 -9.13 1.45
C LYS A 22 -2.36 -9.57 1.47
N ARG A 23 -3.05 -9.43 2.61
CA ARG A 23 -4.46 -9.84 2.75
C ARG A 23 -5.36 -9.14 1.75
N ILE A 24 -5.24 -7.82 1.57
CA ILE A 24 -6.07 -7.07 0.62
C ILE A 24 -5.82 -7.53 -0.83
N ILE A 25 -4.56 -7.76 -1.19
CA ILE A 25 -4.19 -8.26 -2.53
C ILE A 25 -4.83 -9.63 -2.77
N HIS A 26 -4.68 -10.56 -1.83
CA HIS A 26 -5.25 -11.91 -1.94
C HIS A 26 -6.79 -11.90 -1.92
N ALA A 27 -7.41 -11.08 -1.07
CA ALA A 27 -8.88 -10.94 -1.00
C ALA A 27 -9.49 -10.45 -2.32
N LYS A 28 -8.74 -9.65 -3.08
CA LYS A 28 -9.12 -9.20 -4.42
C LYS A 28 -8.81 -10.21 -5.52
N GLY A 29 -8.29 -11.40 -5.19
CA GLY A 29 -7.96 -12.45 -6.16
C GLY A 29 -6.65 -12.21 -6.91
N TRP A 30 -5.75 -11.39 -6.35
CA TRP A 30 -4.43 -11.13 -6.92
C TRP A 30 -3.34 -11.84 -6.13
N GLN A 31 -2.22 -12.10 -6.80
CA GLN A 31 -0.95 -12.49 -6.19
C GLN A 31 0.04 -11.33 -6.23
N MET A 32 0.92 -11.22 -5.24
CA MET A 32 1.97 -10.19 -5.18
C MET A 32 2.80 -10.08 -6.48
N LYS A 33 3.12 -11.24 -7.08
CA LYS A 33 3.85 -11.30 -8.36
C LYS A 33 3.08 -10.69 -9.52
N GLU A 34 1.75 -10.81 -9.53
CA GLU A 34 0.89 -10.29 -10.58
C GLU A 34 0.69 -8.78 -10.43
N VAL A 35 0.56 -8.31 -9.19
CA VAL A 35 0.53 -6.88 -8.89
C VAL A 35 1.85 -6.22 -9.29
N ALA A 36 2.99 -6.87 -9.02
CA ALA A 36 4.30 -6.38 -9.44
C ALA A 36 4.39 -6.22 -10.96
N VAL A 37 3.94 -7.23 -11.72
CA VAL A 37 3.87 -7.16 -13.19
C VAL A 37 2.93 -6.04 -13.64
N ARG A 38 1.74 -5.92 -13.03
CA ARG A 38 0.76 -4.87 -13.36
C ARG A 38 1.32 -3.46 -13.16
N TRP A 39 2.12 -3.26 -12.12
CA TRP A 39 2.73 -1.96 -11.81
C TRP A 39 4.11 -1.76 -12.44
N GLY A 40 4.54 -2.67 -13.33
CA GLY A 40 5.81 -2.53 -14.05
C GLY A 40 7.05 -2.61 -13.15
N MET A 41 6.98 -3.33 -12.02
CA MET A 41 8.08 -3.44 -11.06
C MET A 41 8.52 -4.88 -10.82
N SER A 42 9.75 -5.05 -10.33
CA SER A 42 10.27 -6.38 -10.02
C SER A 42 9.59 -6.99 -8.79
N ARG A 43 9.55 -8.34 -8.73
CA ARG A 43 9.06 -9.07 -7.54
C ARG A 43 9.81 -8.70 -6.27
N VAL A 44 11.12 -8.47 -6.40
CA VAL A 44 11.98 -8.03 -5.28
C VAL A 44 11.55 -6.66 -4.79
N ARG A 45 11.32 -5.70 -5.70
CA ARG A 45 10.85 -4.35 -5.34
C ARG A 45 9.49 -4.40 -4.63
N MET A 46 8.57 -5.22 -5.13
CA MET A 46 7.27 -5.44 -4.48
C MET A 46 7.41 -6.03 -3.07
N SER A 47 8.32 -6.99 -2.88
CA SER A 47 8.61 -7.56 -1.55
C SER A 47 9.18 -6.51 -0.59
N GLN A 48 10.11 -5.68 -1.06
CA GLN A 48 10.67 -4.56 -0.29
C GLN A 48 9.59 -3.57 0.12
N ILE A 49 8.71 -3.15 -0.81
CA ILE A 49 7.59 -2.26 -0.51
C ILE A 49 6.70 -2.86 0.57
N CYS A 50 6.37 -4.15 0.46
CA CYS A 50 5.46 -4.80 1.40
C CYS A 50 6.07 -4.93 2.82
N ASN A 51 7.35 -5.31 2.93
CA ASN A 51 7.95 -5.67 4.21
C ASN A 51 8.68 -4.50 4.90
N ASN A 52 9.17 -3.51 4.15
CA ASN A 52 9.94 -2.40 4.72
C ASN A 52 9.01 -1.24 5.06
N LEU A 53 8.82 -1.01 6.36
CA LEU A 53 8.13 0.14 6.90
C LEU A 53 9.14 1.22 7.32
N PRO A 54 8.76 2.51 7.28
CA PRO A 54 7.52 3.03 6.69
C PRO A 54 7.57 3.00 5.16
N ARG A 55 6.46 2.64 4.52
CA ARG A 55 6.31 2.77 3.06
C ARG A 55 5.37 3.92 2.71
N PRO A 56 5.51 4.51 1.52
CA PRO A 56 4.57 5.54 1.07
C PRO A 56 3.12 5.06 1.00
N LEU A 57 2.18 5.89 1.47
CA LEU A 57 0.75 5.58 1.54
C LEU A 57 0.10 5.33 0.18
N TYR A 58 0.64 5.90 -0.90
CA TYR A 58 0.11 5.65 -2.24
C TYR A 58 0.18 4.16 -2.62
N TYR A 59 1.07 3.36 -2.02
CA TYR A 59 1.06 1.91 -2.24
C TYR A 59 -0.12 1.23 -1.56
N ASP A 60 -0.53 1.73 -0.39
CA ASP A 60 -1.68 1.20 0.34
C ASP A 60 -2.96 1.53 -0.41
N ASP A 61 -3.07 2.76 -0.90
CA ASP A 61 -4.18 3.20 -1.75
C ASP A 61 -4.18 2.45 -3.09
N ALA A 62 -3.02 2.20 -3.69
CA ALA A 62 -2.92 1.38 -4.90
C ALA A 62 -3.39 -0.07 -4.67
N VAL A 63 -3.08 -0.67 -3.52
CA VAL A 63 -3.59 -2.00 -3.14
C VAL A 63 -5.10 -1.98 -2.92
N ARG A 64 -5.62 -0.97 -2.23
CA ARG A 64 -7.07 -0.79 -2.03
C ARG A 64 -7.81 -0.58 -3.35
N GLY A 65 -7.19 0.12 -4.30
CA GLY A 65 -7.68 0.38 -5.65
C GLY A 65 -7.51 -0.77 -6.66
N LEU A 66 -6.96 -1.92 -6.27
CA LEU A 66 -6.91 -3.08 -7.15
C LEU A 66 -8.34 -3.54 -7.51
N PRO A 67 -8.64 -3.84 -8.78
CA PRO A 67 -9.94 -4.35 -9.17
C PRO A 67 -10.13 -5.78 -8.63
N CYS A 68 -11.34 -6.15 -8.25
CA CYS A 68 -11.62 -7.52 -7.79
C CYS A 68 -11.57 -8.49 -8.97
N ARG A 69 -10.72 -9.53 -8.88
CA ARG A 69 -10.62 -10.65 -9.81
C ARG A 69 -11.40 -11.88 -9.33
N LEU A 70 -12.33 -11.72 -8.38
CA LEU A 70 -13.16 -12.81 -7.88
C LEU A 70 -13.69 -13.61 -9.07
N LYS A 71 -13.18 -14.84 -9.21
CA LYS A 71 -13.71 -15.79 -10.18
C LYS A 71 -15.12 -16.08 -9.71
N SER A 72 -16.11 -15.80 -10.57
CA SER A 72 -17.47 -16.32 -10.43
C SER A 72 -17.45 -17.84 -10.31
#